data_AF-A0A0C2W230-F1
#
_entry.id   AF-A0A0C2W230-F1
#
_cell.length_a   1.000
_cell.length_b   1.000
_cell.length_c   1.000
_cell.angle_alpha   90.00
_cell.angle_beta   90.00
_cell.angle_gamma   90.00
#
_symmetry.space_group_name_H-M   'P 1'
#
loop_
_entity.id
_entity.type
_entity.pdbx_description
1 polymer ?
#
loop_
_entity_poly.entity_id
_entity_poly.type
_entity_poly.pdbx_seq_one_letter_code
_entity_poly.pdbx_strand_id
1 'polypeptide(L)'
;MEVNNSTTSGNIQAIDNLLEQGGILDPDEILEEDYNPDFDVTDYIVLFHGDLGTGERIRSIRQRRSIEDTVYDRKQMVFFCPGLFHCKMACIDTLHRIFIKPEQGRKDDSCLMNDAKILRPKETHILTTKPGFRRMHQMVNHSGICRCLDCWRVLVEQVNPAHTSLEHFAQSQPKLEDLKKMANQLAVDFTCNEDLSLTRLMDSNKRDEIFENATLVLKYFALYEEFAWAMNVGDIGRVEKCLLPWIAMFKGTGKHKYATHLEQFLTTVHFDLPPDMHRAVWYNWLINATGKPGKFRAADWYVELHNLQIKVRFHT
;
A
#
# COMPACT_ATOMS: atom_id res chain seq x y z
N MET A 1 -29.69 15.18 -8.55
CA MET A 1 -29.50 16.08 -7.39
C MET A 1 -28.00 16.35 -7.25
N GLU A 2 -27.58 17.60 -7.04
CA GLU A 2 -26.16 17.93 -6.91
C GLU A 2 -25.70 17.66 -5.47
N VAL A 3 -24.93 16.58 -5.27
CA VAL A 3 -24.45 16.18 -3.93
C VAL A 3 -23.22 17.00 -3.55
N ASN A 4 -23.30 17.78 -2.47
CA ASN A 4 -22.17 18.57 -1.98
C ASN A 4 -21.25 17.76 -1.03
N ASN A 5 -20.30 17.02 -1.60
CA ASN A 5 -19.32 16.21 -0.88
C ASN A 5 -18.33 16.98 0.02
N SER A 6 -18.37 18.32 0.03
CA SER A 6 -17.62 19.15 0.99
C SER A 6 -18.31 19.28 2.34
N THR A 7 -19.61 18.94 2.42
CA THR A 7 -20.43 19.06 3.64
C THR A 7 -20.72 17.70 4.25
N THR A 8 -20.95 17.63 5.56
CA THR A 8 -21.33 16.36 6.19
C THR A 8 -22.67 15.84 5.68
N SER A 9 -23.67 16.71 5.51
CA SER A 9 -24.97 16.33 4.96
C SER A 9 -24.86 15.77 3.54
N GLY A 10 -24.04 16.38 2.67
CA GLY A 10 -23.81 15.84 1.33
C GLY A 10 -23.06 14.50 1.35
N ASN A 11 -22.17 14.25 2.32
CA ASN A 11 -21.55 12.93 2.46
C ASN A 11 -22.52 11.87 2.99
N ILE A 12 -23.49 12.24 3.84
CA ILE A 12 -24.59 11.35 4.25
C ILE A 12 -25.42 10.98 3.02
N GLN A 13 -25.85 11.99 2.27
CA GLN A 13 -26.58 11.78 1.01
C GLN A 13 -25.80 10.93 0.01
N ALA A 14 -24.47 11.08 -0.07
CA ALA A 14 -23.64 10.24 -0.93
C ALA A 14 -23.66 8.76 -0.50
N ILE A 15 -23.63 8.48 0.81
CA ILE A 15 -23.75 7.11 1.35
C ILE A 15 -25.13 6.58 1.03
N ASP A 16 -26.20 7.32 1.31
CA ASP A 16 -27.57 6.88 1.09
C ASP A 16 -27.84 6.58 -0.39
N ASN A 17 -27.41 7.47 -1.29
CA ASN A 17 -27.50 7.24 -2.74
C ASN A 17 -26.72 6.00 -3.21
N LEU A 18 -25.59 5.67 -2.57
CA LEU A 18 -24.79 4.48 -2.88
C LEU A 18 -25.45 3.20 -2.36
N LEU A 19 -26.06 3.26 -1.17
CA LEU A 19 -26.84 2.17 -0.59
C LEU A 19 -28.07 1.89 -1.47
N GLU A 20 -28.82 2.92 -1.85
CA GLU A 20 -29.99 2.81 -2.72
C GLU A 20 -29.65 2.20 -4.08
N GLN A 21 -28.55 2.63 -4.71
CA GLN A 21 -28.04 2.01 -5.96
C GLN A 21 -27.66 0.52 -5.78
N GLY A 22 -27.29 0.13 -4.57
CA GLY A 22 -27.02 -1.25 -4.17
C GLY A 22 -28.27 -2.04 -3.78
N GLY A 23 -29.47 -1.45 -3.88
CA GLY A 23 -30.73 -2.05 -3.43
C GLY A 23 -30.91 -2.08 -1.91
N ILE A 24 -30.11 -1.30 -1.17
CA ILE A 24 -30.22 -1.14 0.28
C ILE A 24 -31.01 0.13 0.55
N LEU A 25 -32.26 -0.04 0.96
CA LEU A 25 -33.16 1.06 1.30
C LEU A 25 -33.21 1.28 2.80
N ASP A 26 -33.72 2.45 3.21
CA ASP A 26 -34.04 2.71 4.60
C ASP A 26 -35.17 1.77 5.05
N PRO A 27 -34.99 0.95 6.11
CA PRO A 27 -36.02 0.05 6.60
C PRO A 27 -37.37 0.73 6.88
N ASP A 28 -37.36 2.02 7.25
CA ASP A 28 -38.58 2.78 7.52
C ASP A 28 -39.27 3.31 6.24
N GLU A 29 -38.58 3.29 5.10
CA GLU A 29 -39.09 3.75 3.79
C GLU A 29 -39.42 2.61 2.83
N ILE A 30 -39.21 1.34 3.23
CA ILE A 30 -39.57 0.19 2.41
C ILE A 30 -41.10 0.03 2.36
N LEU A 31 -41.68 0.09 1.16
CA LEU A 31 -43.10 -0.23 0.93
C LEU A 31 -43.36 -1.70 1.29
N GLU A 32 -44.53 -2.02 1.86
CA GLU A 32 -44.89 -3.40 2.23
C GLU A 32 -44.72 -4.41 1.07
N GLU A 33 -44.89 -3.96 -0.16
CA GLU A 33 -44.77 -4.76 -1.38
C GLU A 33 -43.32 -5.14 -1.73
N ASP A 34 -42.35 -4.34 -1.29
CA ASP A 34 -40.90 -4.51 -1.52
C ASP A 34 -40.17 -5.03 -0.26
N TYR A 35 -40.88 -5.21 0.85
CA TYR A 35 -40.33 -5.68 2.12
C TYR A 35 -39.95 -7.17 2.03
N ASN A 36 -38.66 -7.44 2.13
CA ASN A 36 -38.15 -8.81 2.30
C ASN A 36 -37.98 -9.10 3.79
N PRO A 37 -38.88 -9.89 4.43
CA PRO A 37 -38.79 -10.19 5.86
C PRO A 37 -37.53 -10.99 6.23
N ASP A 38 -36.85 -11.61 5.26
CA ASP A 38 -35.63 -12.38 5.47
C ASP A 38 -34.35 -11.53 5.32
N PHE A 39 -34.47 -10.21 5.05
CA PHE A 39 -33.33 -9.32 4.86
C PHE A 39 -33.50 -7.98 5.60
N ASP A 40 -32.73 -7.81 6.67
CA ASP A 40 -32.52 -6.52 7.34
C ASP A 40 -31.05 -6.11 7.21
N VAL A 41 -30.76 -4.99 6.55
CA VAL A 41 -29.38 -4.49 6.38
C VAL A 41 -28.67 -4.26 7.72
N THR A 42 -29.41 -4.02 8.80
CA THR A 42 -28.85 -3.77 10.13
C THR A 42 -28.20 -5.03 10.75
N ASP A 43 -28.50 -6.22 10.22
CA ASP A 43 -27.84 -7.48 10.56
C ASP A 43 -26.49 -7.68 9.82
N TYR A 44 -26.17 -6.80 8.86
CA TYR A 44 -24.99 -6.92 8.01
C TYR A 44 -24.03 -5.74 8.19
N ILE A 45 -22.81 -5.92 7.68
CA ILE A 45 -21.91 -4.80 7.38
C ILE A 45 -21.87 -4.55 5.88
N VAL A 46 -21.87 -3.27 5.53
CA VAL A 46 -21.66 -2.79 4.18
C VAL A 46 -20.26 -2.22 4.08
N LEU A 47 -19.41 -2.87 3.30
CA LEU A 47 -18.02 -2.48 3.14
C LEU A 47 -17.91 -1.29 2.18
N PHE A 48 -17.33 -0.19 2.66
CA PHE A 48 -17.06 1.01 1.89
C PHE A 48 -15.56 1.16 1.67
N HIS A 49 -15.13 1.09 0.41
CA HIS A 49 -13.74 1.32 0.04
C HIS A 49 -13.53 2.76 -0.40
N GLY A 50 -12.39 3.34 -0.05
CA GLY A 50 -12.05 4.68 -0.51
C GLY A 50 -10.71 5.17 -0.01
N ASP A 51 -10.39 6.41 -0.37
CA ASP A 51 -9.22 7.08 0.14
C ASP A 51 -9.36 7.43 1.63
N LEU A 52 -8.29 7.98 2.21
CA LEU A 52 -8.27 8.43 3.60
C LEU A 52 -9.38 9.45 3.90
N GLY A 53 -9.67 10.34 2.96
CA GLY A 53 -10.68 11.38 3.13
C GLY A 53 -12.09 10.80 3.25
N THR A 54 -12.42 9.76 2.48
CA THR A 54 -13.66 8.98 2.63
C THR A 54 -13.77 8.39 4.03
N GLY A 55 -12.70 7.77 4.54
CA GLY A 55 -12.68 7.21 5.88
C GLY A 55 -12.89 8.25 6.99
N GLU A 56 -12.25 9.43 6.87
CA GLU A 56 -12.46 10.56 7.81
C GLU A 56 -13.92 11.03 7.81
N ARG A 57 -14.56 11.10 6.63
CA ARG A 57 -15.97 11.51 6.48
C ARG A 57 -16.93 10.50 7.08
N ILE A 58 -16.78 9.21 6.76
CA ILE A 58 -17.63 8.13 7.32
C ILE A 58 -17.54 8.13 8.85
N ARG A 59 -16.32 8.27 9.40
CA ARG A 59 -16.13 8.38 10.85
C ARG A 59 -16.84 9.59 11.44
N SER A 60 -16.73 10.76 10.80
CA SER A 60 -17.41 11.97 11.26
C SER A 60 -18.93 11.81 11.24
N ILE A 61 -19.49 11.13 10.22
CA ILE A 61 -20.92 10.83 10.12
C ILE A 61 -21.35 9.97 11.31
N ARG A 62 -20.68 8.85 11.54
CA ARG A 62 -21.00 7.93 12.65
C ARG A 62 -20.89 8.61 14.02
N GLN A 63 -19.95 9.54 14.20
CA GLN A 63 -19.83 10.30 15.44
C GLN A 63 -21.02 11.25 15.65
N ARG A 64 -21.45 11.96 14.60
CA ARG A 64 -22.56 12.93 14.69
C ARG A 64 -23.92 12.26 14.81
N ARG A 65 -24.11 11.17 14.08
CA ARG A 65 -25.34 10.38 14.09
C ARG A 65 -25.35 9.37 15.24
N SER A 66 -24.42 9.43 16.19
CA SER A 66 -24.37 8.46 17.31
C SER A 66 -25.60 8.53 18.24
N ILE A 67 -26.32 9.65 18.21
CA ILE A 67 -27.53 9.92 19.01
C ILE A 67 -28.83 9.45 18.37
N GLU A 68 -28.80 9.02 17.10
CA GLU A 68 -30.01 8.59 16.40
C GLU A 68 -30.54 7.27 16.97
N ASP A 69 -31.85 7.05 16.85
CA ASP A 69 -32.53 5.92 17.48
C ASP A 69 -32.25 4.58 16.78
N THR A 70 -32.15 4.57 15.44
CA THR A 70 -32.02 3.35 14.64
C THR A 70 -30.57 3.04 14.25
N VAL A 71 -30.25 1.75 14.04
CA VAL A 71 -28.91 1.32 13.56
C VAL A 71 -28.60 1.89 12.18
N TYR A 72 -29.62 1.95 11.32
CA TYR A 72 -29.54 2.52 9.97
C TYR A 72 -29.20 4.01 10.00
N ASP A 73 -29.88 4.79 10.83
CA ASP A 73 -29.62 6.22 10.98
C ASP A 73 -28.25 6.51 11.54
N ARG A 74 -27.81 5.75 12.54
CA ARG A 74 -26.44 5.85 13.07
C ARG A 74 -25.37 5.48 12.01
N LYS A 75 -25.77 4.94 10.85
CA LYS A 75 -24.91 4.37 9.80
C LYS A 75 -23.91 3.37 10.37
N GLN A 76 -24.36 2.57 11.35
CA GLN A 76 -23.51 1.63 12.06
C GLN A 76 -23.06 0.47 11.18
N MET A 77 -23.90 0.04 10.24
CA MET A 77 -23.59 -1.00 9.24
C MET A 77 -22.48 -0.59 8.27
N VAL A 78 -22.22 0.70 8.09
CA VAL A 78 -21.18 1.18 7.17
C VAL A 78 -19.79 0.96 7.78
N PHE A 79 -19.04 0.03 7.20
CA PHE A 79 -17.69 -0.32 7.61
C PHE A 79 -16.68 0.14 6.56
N PHE A 80 -15.79 1.06 6.94
CA PHE A 80 -14.80 1.61 6.02
C PHE A 80 -13.56 0.69 5.91
N CYS A 81 -13.22 0.31 4.68
CA CYS A 81 -12.01 -0.41 4.32
C CYS A 81 -11.01 0.52 3.62
N PRO A 82 -9.82 0.78 4.20
CA PRO A 82 -8.81 1.64 3.59
C PRO A 82 -8.43 1.21 2.18
N GLY A 83 -8.39 2.14 1.23
CA GLY A 83 -7.96 1.86 -0.13
C GLY A 83 -6.49 1.44 -0.22
N LEU A 84 -6.20 0.18 -0.54
CA LEU A 84 -4.82 -0.31 -0.64
C LEU A 84 -4.04 0.35 -1.78
N PHE A 85 -4.70 0.85 -2.82
CA PHE A 85 -4.01 1.62 -3.85
C PHE A 85 -3.52 2.96 -3.29
N HIS A 86 -4.34 3.66 -2.52
CA HIS A 86 -3.91 4.85 -1.78
C HIS A 86 -2.84 4.54 -0.72
N CYS A 87 -2.92 3.40 -0.01
CA CYS A 87 -1.84 2.94 0.87
C CYS A 87 -0.52 2.74 0.08
N LYS A 88 -0.58 2.13 -1.10
CA LYS A 88 0.58 1.95 -1.99
C LYS A 88 1.15 3.30 -2.45
N MET A 89 0.32 4.31 -2.68
CA MET A 89 0.78 5.69 -2.93
C MET A 89 1.45 6.31 -1.72
N ALA A 90 0.89 6.10 -0.52
CA ALA A 90 1.47 6.59 0.72
C ALA A 90 2.84 5.96 0.99
N CYS A 91 3.02 4.66 0.73
CA CYS A 91 4.32 3.97 0.82
C CYS A 91 5.37 4.65 -0.08
N ILE A 92 5.02 4.91 -1.34
CA ILE A 92 5.92 5.59 -2.28
C ILE A 92 6.27 7.01 -1.85
N ASP A 93 5.30 7.79 -1.36
CA ASP A 93 5.57 9.14 -0.85
C ASP A 93 6.45 9.09 0.42
N THR A 94 6.32 8.05 1.23
CA THR A 94 7.20 7.81 2.38
C THR A 94 8.63 7.51 1.94
N LEU A 95 8.85 6.67 0.93
CA LEU A 95 10.19 6.45 0.36
C LEU A 95 10.80 7.74 -0.21
N HIS A 96 9.99 8.57 -0.89
CA HIS A 96 10.42 9.90 -1.34
C HIS A 96 10.89 10.79 -0.18
N ARG A 97 10.12 10.79 0.92
CA ARG A 97 10.40 11.58 2.13
C ARG A 97 11.64 11.12 2.89
N ILE A 98 12.02 9.85 2.75
CA ILE A 98 13.23 9.30 3.36
C ILE A 98 14.45 9.58 2.48
N PHE A 99 14.37 9.29 1.18
CA PHE A 99 15.56 9.20 0.33
C PHE A 99 15.82 10.38 -0.60
N ILE A 100 14.82 11.21 -0.90
CA ILE A 100 14.99 12.29 -1.89
C ILE A 100 14.67 13.66 -1.31
N LYS A 101 13.56 13.78 -0.57
CA LYS A 101 13.11 15.05 -0.01
C LYS A 101 14.18 15.71 0.90
N PRO A 102 14.85 14.98 1.80
CA PRO A 102 15.93 15.56 2.61
C PRO A 102 17.15 15.81 1.74
N GLU A 103 17.77 16.98 1.85
CA GLU A 103 19.00 17.29 1.10
C GLU A 103 20.14 16.32 1.43
N GLN A 104 20.27 15.92 2.70
CA GLN A 104 21.32 15.00 3.12
C GLN A 104 21.18 13.61 2.51
N GLY A 105 19.96 13.15 2.20
CA GLY A 105 19.72 11.87 1.54
C GLY A 105 20.12 11.82 0.06
N ARG A 106 20.67 12.91 -0.47
CA ARG A 106 21.06 13.06 -1.89
C ARG A 106 22.56 13.21 -2.09
N LYS A 107 23.36 13.03 -1.04
CA LYS A 107 24.79 13.41 -1.06
C LYS A 107 25.75 12.23 -1.20
N ASP A 108 25.38 11.05 -0.73
CA ASP A 108 26.23 9.88 -0.84
C ASP A 108 26.18 9.27 -2.24
N ASP A 109 27.21 8.51 -2.60
CA ASP A 109 27.34 7.92 -3.94
C ASP A 109 26.26 6.87 -4.22
N SER A 110 25.75 6.20 -3.18
CA SER A 110 24.67 5.22 -3.29
C SER A 110 23.28 5.84 -3.26
N CYS A 111 23.14 7.17 -3.24
CA CYS A 111 21.84 7.80 -3.10
C CYS A 111 20.93 7.53 -4.31
N LEU A 112 19.62 7.48 -4.07
CA LEU A 112 18.61 7.26 -5.11
C LEU A 112 18.63 8.34 -6.20
N MET A 113 19.13 9.54 -5.89
CA MET A 113 19.26 10.62 -6.88
C MET A 113 20.36 10.35 -7.92
N ASN A 114 21.38 9.55 -7.61
CA ASN A 114 22.37 9.15 -8.60
C ASN A 114 21.77 8.16 -9.60
N ASP A 115 20.97 7.20 -9.13
CA ASP A 115 20.17 6.34 -10.02
C ASP A 115 19.24 7.18 -10.91
N ALA A 116 18.63 8.23 -10.36
CA ALA A 116 17.72 9.10 -11.10
C ALA A 116 18.41 9.87 -12.24
N LYS A 117 19.69 10.23 -12.09
CA LYS A 117 20.48 10.86 -13.16
C LYS A 117 20.63 9.94 -14.37
N ILE A 118 20.61 8.61 -14.17
CA ILE A 118 20.71 7.61 -15.23
C ILE A 118 19.32 7.25 -15.76
N LEU A 119 18.40 6.87 -14.86
CA LEU A 119 17.08 6.33 -15.22
C LEU A 119 16.11 7.40 -15.71
N ARG A 120 16.22 8.64 -15.20
CA ARG A 120 15.27 9.74 -15.44
C ARG A 120 16.01 11.10 -15.54
N PRO A 121 17.02 11.27 -16.42
CA PRO A 121 17.91 12.43 -16.45
C PRO A 121 17.17 13.77 -16.56
N LYS A 122 16.05 13.79 -17.28
CA LYS A 122 15.25 15.00 -17.53
C LYS A 122 14.25 15.33 -16.41
N GLU A 123 14.13 14.48 -15.39
CA GLU A 123 13.12 14.61 -14.33
C GLU A 123 13.73 14.73 -12.93
N THR A 124 15.06 14.85 -12.80
CA THR A 124 15.76 14.96 -11.51
C THR A 124 15.23 16.10 -10.65
N HIS A 125 14.99 17.28 -11.22
CA HIS A 125 14.37 18.40 -10.49
C HIS A 125 12.94 18.07 -10.02
N ILE A 126 12.14 17.42 -10.86
CA ILE A 126 10.76 17.02 -10.51
C ILE A 126 10.77 16.04 -9.33
N LEU A 127 11.74 15.12 -9.29
CA LEU A 127 11.92 14.18 -8.18
C LEU A 127 12.22 14.90 -6.86
N THR A 128 12.87 16.05 -6.87
CA THR A 128 13.13 16.84 -5.64
C THR A 128 11.91 17.62 -5.12
N THR A 129 10.81 17.66 -5.88
CA THR A 129 9.60 18.42 -5.53
C THR A 129 8.44 17.50 -5.14
N LYS A 130 7.38 17.43 -5.96
CA LYS A 130 6.23 16.54 -5.81
C LYS A 130 6.13 15.65 -7.07
N PRO A 131 6.94 14.59 -7.16
CA PRO A 131 7.02 13.79 -8.39
C PRO A 131 5.74 13.03 -8.74
N GLY A 132 4.85 12.84 -7.77
CA GLY A 132 3.64 12.05 -7.91
C GLY A 132 3.92 10.55 -7.89
N PHE A 133 2.86 9.76 -7.70
CA PHE A 133 2.95 8.33 -7.50
C PHE A 133 3.67 7.61 -8.64
N ARG A 134 3.24 7.82 -9.89
CA ARG A 134 3.76 7.07 -11.05
C ARG A 134 5.28 7.20 -11.21
N ARG A 135 5.82 8.41 -11.09
CA ARG A 135 7.25 8.68 -11.28
C ARG A 135 8.08 8.00 -10.20
N MET A 136 7.71 8.18 -8.94
CA MET A 136 8.44 7.55 -7.83
C MET A 136 8.24 6.04 -7.80
N HIS A 137 7.05 5.54 -8.14
CA HIS A 137 6.80 4.11 -8.27
C HIS A 137 7.74 3.46 -9.30
N GLN A 138 7.86 4.04 -10.50
CA GLN A 138 8.79 3.55 -11.52
C GLN A 138 10.25 3.67 -11.06
N MET A 139 10.60 4.80 -10.43
CA MET A 139 11.95 5.02 -9.92
C MET A 139 12.38 3.96 -8.91
N VAL A 140 11.54 3.68 -7.91
CA VAL A 140 11.78 2.67 -6.87
C VAL A 140 11.89 1.28 -7.47
N ASN A 141 10.97 0.89 -8.38
CA ASN A 141 11.02 -0.44 -8.99
C ASN A 141 12.26 -0.63 -9.86
N HIS A 142 12.57 0.31 -10.74
CA HIS A 142 13.72 0.17 -11.64
C HIS A 142 15.05 0.18 -10.87
N SER A 143 15.21 1.11 -9.92
CA SER A 143 16.39 1.14 -9.06
C SER A 143 16.52 -0.12 -8.21
N GLY A 144 15.41 -0.59 -7.61
CA GLY A 144 15.38 -1.83 -6.83
C GLY A 144 15.79 -3.06 -7.64
N ILE A 145 15.28 -3.21 -8.87
CA ILE A 145 15.68 -4.30 -9.78
C ILE A 145 17.18 -4.23 -10.07
N CYS A 146 17.70 -3.07 -10.46
CA CYS A 146 19.13 -2.91 -10.78
C CYS A 146 20.03 -3.23 -9.57
N ARG A 147 19.68 -2.73 -8.38
CA ARG A 147 20.43 -3.00 -7.15
C ARG A 147 20.37 -4.46 -6.75
N CYS A 148 19.21 -5.09 -6.85
CA CYS A 148 19.05 -6.52 -6.58
C CYS A 148 19.90 -7.37 -7.54
N LEU A 149 19.91 -7.04 -8.84
CA LEU A 149 20.78 -7.71 -9.82
C LEU A 149 22.26 -7.52 -9.49
N ASP A 150 22.68 -6.36 -9.00
CA ASP A 150 24.06 -6.15 -8.57
C ASP A 150 24.42 -6.97 -7.33
N CYS A 151 23.53 -7.07 -6.33
CA CYS A 151 23.69 -7.98 -5.20
C CYS A 151 23.81 -9.44 -5.65
N TRP A 152 22.98 -9.87 -6.62
CA TRP A 152 23.11 -11.19 -7.23
C TRP A 152 24.46 -11.39 -7.89
N ARG A 153 24.97 -10.39 -8.64
CA ARG A 153 26.27 -10.46 -9.31
C ARG A 153 27.38 -10.69 -8.29
N VAL A 154 27.38 -9.93 -7.20
CA VAL A 154 28.36 -10.06 -6.11
C VAL A 154 28.28 -11.46 -5.46
N LEU A 155 27.08 -11.92 -5.11
CA LEU A 155 26.91 -13.20 -4.43
C LEU A 155 27.30 -14.39 -5.32
N VAL A 156 26.96 -14.34 -6.60
CA VAL A 156 27.32 -15.36 -7.59
C VAL A 156 28.84 -15.49 -7.72
N GLU A 157 29.54 -14.36 -7.81
CA GLU A 157 31.00 -14.31 -7.90
C GLU A 157 31.67 -14.87 -6.63
N GLN A 158 31.10 -14.58 -5.46
CA GLN A 158 31.57 -15.11 -4.17
C GLN A 158 31.40 -16.64 -4.06
N VAL A 159 30.27 -17.17 -4.52
CA VAL A 159 29.98 -18.61 -4.47
C VAL A 159 30.89 -19.38 -5.44
N ASN A 160 31.12 -18.84 -6.63
CA ASN A 160 32.02 -19.42 -7.61
C ASN A 160 32.67 -18.33 -8.46
N PRO A 161 33.97 -18.03 -8.23
CA PRO A 161 34.70 -17.01 -8.98
C PRO A 161 34.77 -17.24 -10.50
N ALA A 162 34.44 -18.44 -10.99
CA ALA A 162 34.31 -18.69 -12.42
C ALA A 162 33.08 -17.98 -13.04
N HIS A 163 32.07 -17.63 -12.24
CA HIS A 163 30.90 -16.88 -12.69
C HIS A 163 31.17 -15.38 -12.70
N THR A 164 31.84 -14.93 -13.76
CA THR A 164 32.24 -13.52 -13.95
C THR A 164 31.08 -12.58 -14.32
N SER A 165 29.89 -13.10 -14.64
CA SER A 165 28.68 -12.31 -14.89
C SER A 165 27.41 -13.11 -14.60
N LEU A 166 26.27 -12.41 -14.50
CA LEU A 166 24.96 -13.05 -14.35
C LEU A 166 24.57 -13.89 -15.57
N GLU A 167 25.00 -13.51 -16.77
CA GLU A 167 24.79 -14.29 -17.99
C GLU A 167 25.55 -15.61 -17.93
N HIS A 168 26.81 -15.60 -17.49
CA HIS A 168 27.59 -16.83 -17.33
C HIS A 168 27.01 -17.73 -16.24
N PHE A 169 26.52 -17.16 -15.14
CA PHE A 169 25.79 -17.91 -14.13
C PHE A 169 24.48 -18.50 -14.66
N ALA A 170 23.69 -17.75 -15.42
CA ALA A 170 22.46 -18.28 -16.03
C ALA A 170 22.74 -19.45 -16.98
N GLN A 171 23.86 -19.39 -17.73
CA GLN A 171 24.31 -20.46 -18.61
C GLN A 171 24.71 -21.74 -17.87
N SER A 172 25.10 -21.65 -16.59
CA SER A 172 25.40 -22.84 -15.77
C SER A 172 24.14 -23.62 -15.35
N GLN A 173 22.95 -23.08 -15.65
CA GLN A 173 21.65 -23.66 -15.33
C GLN A 173 21.53 -24.05 -13.84
N PRO A 174 21.64 -23.06 -12.92
CA PRO A 174 21.57 -23.31 -11.49
C PRO A 174 20.22 -23.94 -11.12
N LYS A 175 20.24 -24.88 -10.15
CA LYS A 175 19.01 -25.53 -9.71
C LYS A 175 18.15 -24.57 -8.90
N LEU A 176 16.84 -24.78 -8.92
CA LEU A 176 15.90 -23.94 -8.15
C LEU A 176 16.24 -23.89 -6.66
N GLU A 177 16.68 -25.00 -6.06
CA GLU A 177 17.05 -25.04 -4.65
C GLU A 177 18.32 -24.22 -4.34
N ASP A 178 19.28 -24.20 -5.27
CA ASP A 178 20.46 -23.34 -5.15
C ASP A 178 20.06 -21.86 -5.25
N LEU A 179 19.18 -21.53 -6.19
CA LEU A 179 18.64 -20.17 -6.33
C LEU A 179 17.87 -19.71 -5.09
N LYS A 180 17.05 -20.57 -4.49
CA LYS A 180 16.34 -20.24 -3.23
C LYS A 180 17.33 -20.01 -2.08
N LYS A 181 18.35 -20.86 -1.96
CA LYS A 181 19.39 -20.71 -0.93
C LYS A 181 20.15 -19.39 -1.11
N MET A 182 20.54 -19.07 -2.33
CA MET A 182 21.20 -17.80 -2.64
C MET A 182 20.28 -16.60 -2.42
N ALA A 183 19.00 -16.68 -2.76
CA ALA A 183 18.03 -15.61 -2.50
C ALA A 183 17.88 -15.32 -1.00
N ASN A 184 17.83 -16.37 -0.16
CA ASN A 184 17.82 -16.21 1.29
C ASN A 184 19.12 -15.56 1.79
N GLN A 185 20.27 -15.98 1.28
CA GLN A 185 21.56 -15.38 1.61
C GLN A 185 21.62 -13.91 1.21
N LEU A 186 21.12 -13.56 0.01
CA LEU A 186 21.04 -12.18 -0.46
C LEU A 186 20.19 -11.31 0.48
N ALA A 187 19.03 -11.82 0.91
CA ALA A 187 18.19 -11.10 1.86
C ALA A 187 18.93 -10.86 3.20
N VAL A 188 19.64 -11.85 3.71
CA VAL A 188 20.45 -11.72 4.94
C VAL A 188 21.57 -10.69 4.74
N ASP A 189 22.37 -10.82 3.68
CA ASP A 189 23.58 -10.00 3.52
C ASP A 189 23.31 -8.55 3.13
N PHE A 190 22.24 -8.30 2.35
CA PHE A 190 22.01 -7.00 1.72
C PHE A 190 20.75 -6.28 2.20
N THR A 191 19.89 -6.92 2.99
CA THR A 191 18.68 -6.27 3.55
C THR A 191 18.56 -6.37 5.07
N CYS A 192 19.26 -7.31 5.71
CA CYS A 192 19.31 -7.37 7.16
C CYS A 192 20.20 -6.26 7.70
N ASN A 193 19.67 -5.49 8.64
CA ASN A 193 20.36 -4.34 9.25
C ASN A 193 19.98 -4.18 10.72
N GLU A 194 19.74 -5.30 11.41
CA GLU A 194 19.45 -5.33 12.84
C GLU A 194 20.59 -4.72 13.65
N ASP A 195 21.83 -5.07 13.30
CA ASP A 195 23.03 -4.56 13.95
C ASP A 195 23.44 -3.15 13.50
N LEU A 196 22.75 -2.54 12.54
CA LEU A 196 23.18 -1.26 11.96
C LEU A 196 23.26 -0.14 13.01
N SER A 197 22.39 -0.19 14.02
CA SER A 197 22.45 0.76 15.14
C SER A 197 23.76 0.62 15.94
N LEU A 198 24.24 -0.60 16.15
CA LEU A 198 25.52 -0.90 16.81
C LEU A 198 26.70 -0.58 15.91
N THR A 199 26.63 -0.92 14.62
CA THR A 199 27.66 -0.57 13.63
C THR A 199 27.89 0.94 13.59
N ARG A 200 26.82 1.74 13.68
CA ARG A 200 26.88 3.21 13.69
C ARG A 200 27.49 3.83 14.94
N LEU A 201 27.73 3.05 16.00
CA LEU A 201 28.49 3.48 17.18
C LEU A 201 30.01 3.36 16.98
N MET A 202 30.45 2.62 15.95
CA MET A 202 31.87 2.46 15.65
C MET A 202 32.47 3.73 15.03
N ASP A 203 33.79 3.87 15.14
CA ASP A 203 34.54 4.93 14.47
C ASP A 203 34.28 4.91 12.95
N SER A 204 34.17 6.08 12.33
CA SER A 204 33.85 6.21 10.90
C SER A 204 34.86 5.52 9.98
N ASN A 205 36.13 5.40 10.38
CA ASN A 205 37.17 4.71 9.62
C ASN A 205 37.05 3.18 9.63
N LYS A 206 36.17 2.61 10.45
CA LYS A 206 35.88 1.17 10.52
C LYS A 206 34.53 0.82 9.89
N ARG A 207 33.86 1.79 9.26
CA ARG A 207 32.51 1.67 8.73
C ARG A 207 32.53 1.86 7.22
N ASP A 208 31.71 1.06 6.55
CA ASP A 208 31.37 1.29 5.14
C ASP A 208 30.02 2.00 5.08
N GLU A 209 30.04 3.33 5.23
CA GLU A 209 28.80 4.13 5.29
C GLU A 209 28.00 4.05 3.98
N ILE A 210 28.66 3.82 2.85
CA ILE A 210 28.01 3.68 1.54
C ILE A 210 27.24 2.36 1.52
N PHE A 211 27.87 1.26 1.92
CA PHE A 211 27.20 -0.04 2.01
C PHE A 211 26.05 -0.04 3.03
N GLU A 212 26.26 0.57 4.21
CA GLU A 212 25.21 0.75 5.22
C GLU A 212 23.97 1.48 4.65
N ASN A 213 24.18 2.55 3.87
CA ASN A 213 23.08 3.29 3.27
C ASN A 213 22.43 2.53 2.10
N ALA A 214 23.23 1.84 1.29
CA ALA A 214 22.74 1.05 0.17
C ALA A 214 21.84 -0.11 0.63
N THR A 215 22.21 -0.81 1.70
CA THR A 215 21.40 -1.90 2.29
C THR A 215 20.11 -1.39 2.92
N LEU A 216 20.13 -0.20 3.54
CA LEU A 216 18.91 0.47 4.01
C LEU A 216 17.94 0.80 2.86
N VAL A 217 18.45 1.32 1.75
CA VAL A 217 17.63 1.58 0.54
C VAL A 217 17.00 0.29 0.05
N LEU A 218 17.80 -0.78 -0.09
CA LEU A 218 17.32 -2.06 -0.59
C LEU A 218 16.28 -2.69 0.34
N LYS A 219 16.46 -2.61 1.67
CA LYS A 219 15.45 -3.09 2.65
C LYS A 219 14.08 -2.44 2.44
N TYR A 220 14.02 -1.12 2.31
CA TYR A 220 12.74 -0.44 2.12
C TYR A 220 12.15 -0.66 0.73
N PHE A 221 12.99 -0.88 -0.29
CA PHE A 221 12.52 -1.28 -1.62
C PHE A 221 11.94 -2.69 -1.62
N ALA A 222 12.61 -3.64 -0.97
CA ALA A 222 12.13 -5.02 -0.81
C ALA A 222 10.79 -5.04 -0.06
N LEU A 223 10.63 -4.24 1.00
CA LEU A 223 9.35 -4.11 1.71
C LEU A 223 8.24 -3.53 0.81
N TYR A 224 8.56 -2.58 -0.06
CA TYR A 224 7.60 -2.04 -1.02
C TYR A 224 7.21 -3.05 -2.11
N GLU A 225 8.19 -3.78 -2.61
CA GLU A 225 8.01 -4.85 -3.59
C GLU A 225 7.16 -5.98 -3.02
N GLU A 226 7.46 -6.46 -1.82
CA GLU A 226 6.69 -7.49 -1.12
C GLU A 226 5.24 -7.04 -0.90
N PHE A 227 5.02 -5.80 -0.46
CA PHE A 227 3.68 -5.24 -0.33
C PHE A 227 2.93 -5.25 -1.68
N ALA A 228 3.58 -4.79 -2.75
CA ALA A 228 2.98 -4.78 -4.08
C ALA A 228 2.72 -6.18 -4.64
N TRP A 229 3.61 -7.14 -4.38
CA TRP A 229 3.50 -8.52 -4.81
C TRP A 229 2.38 -9.24 -4.06
N ALA A 230 2.33 -9.11 -2.73
CA ALA A 230 1.28 -9.66 -1.87
C ALA A 230 -0.12 -9.23 -2.33
N MET A 231 -0.28 -7.93 -2.64
CA MET A 231 -1.52 -7.41 -3.23
C MET A 231 -1.87 -8.07 -4.56
N ASN A 232 -0.91 -8.30 -5.45
CA ASN A 232 -1.17 -8.87 -6.77
C ASN A 232 -1.55 -10.36 -6.70
N VAL A 233 -0.94 -11.11 -5.79
CA VAL A 233 -1.23 -12.54 -5.60
C VAL A 233 -2.45 -12.79 -4.70
N GLY A 234 -2.97 -11.75 -4.03
CA GLY A 234 -4.15 -11.85 -3.18
C GLY A 234 -3.87 -12.37 -1.76
N ASP A 235 -2.61 -12.31 -1.30
CA ASP A 235 -2.23 -12.76 0.05
C ASP A 235 -2.46 -11.63 1.06
N ILE A 236 -3.70 -11.54 1.57
CA ILE A 236 -4.10 -10.45 2.47
C ILE A 236 -3.36 -10.48 3.81
N GLY A 237 -3.07 -11.67 4.33
CA GLY A 237 -2.30 -11.81 5.58
C GLY A 237 -0.88 -11.25 5.45
N ARG A 238 -0.25 -11.44 4.28
CA ARG A 238 1.05 -10.84 3.96
C ARG A 238 0.97 -9.34 3.71
N VAL A 239 -0.11 -8.86 3.08
CA VAL A 239 -0.38 -7.41 2.94
C VAL A 239 -0.41 -6.74 4.32
N GLU A 240 -1.15 -7.29 5.28
CA GLU A 240 -1.22 -6.75 6.64
C GLU A 240 0.13 -6.75 7.36
N LYS A 241 0.87 -7.86 7.27
CA LYS A 241 2.23 -7.94 7.83
C LYS A 241 3.15 -6.86 7.27
N CYS A 242 3.05 -6.57 5.97
CA CYS A 242 3.81 -5.49 5.35
C CYS A 242 3.35 -4.11 5.86
N LEU A 243 2.06 -3.92 6.14
CA LEU A 243 1.53 -2.64 6.63
C LEU A 243 2.08 -2.27 8.02
N LEU A 244 2.43 -3.23 8.87
CA LEU A 244 2.97 -2.96 10.22
C LEU A 244 4.23 -2.06 10.21
N PRO A 245 5.33 -2.40 9.51
CA PRO A 245 6.48 -1.48 9.40
C PRO A 245 6.13 -0.20 8.62
N TRP A 246 5.21 -0.25 7.64
CA TRP A 246 4.74 0.96 6.96
C TRP A 246 4.06 1.95 7.91
N ILE A 247 3.27 1.50 8.87
CA ILE A 247 2.65 2.37 9.88
C ILE A 247 3.71 3.12 10.68
N ALA A 248 4.78 2.44 11.10
CA ALA A 248 5.89 3.09 11.81
C ALA A 248 6.59 4.14 10.93
N MET A 249 6.88 3.81 9.67
CA MET A 249 7.48 4.76 8.73
C MET A 249 6.55 5.93 8.39
N PHE A 250 5.24 5.70 8.34
CA PHE A 250 4.25 6.76 8.16
C PHE A 250 4.26 7.75 9.32
N LYS A 251 4.36 7.26 10.57
CA LYS A 251 4.54 8.12 11.75
C LYS A 251 5.84 8.93 11.63
N GLY A 252 6.95 8.30 11.24
CA GLY A 252 8.25 8.98 11.11
C GLY A 252 8.37 9.99 9.96
N THR A 253 7.53 9.89 8.92
CA THR A 253 7.63 10.73 7.71
C THR A 253 6.53 11.78 7.58
N GLY A 254 5.72 11.97 8.62
CA GLY A 254 4.63 12.95 8.61
C GLY A 254 3.38 12.50 7.86
N LYS A 255 3.18 11.18 7.70
CA LYS A 255 1.95 10.55 7.19
C LYS A 255 1.05 10.09 8.33
N HIS A 256 0.97 10.89 9.40
CA HIS A 256 0.29 10.52 10.65
C HIS A 256 -1.14 10.05 10.45
N LYS A 257 -1.92 10.71 9.58
CA LYS A 257 -3.29 10.29 9.31
C LYS A 257 -3.37 8.86 8.73
N TYR A 258 -2.53 8.52 7.76
CA TYR A 258 -2.48 7.16 7.22
C TYR A 258 -2.08 6.15 8.29
N ALA A 259 -1.08 6.49 9.12
CA ALA A 259 -0.67 5.64 10.23
C ALA A 259 -1.82 5.37 11.21
N THR A 260 -2.47 6.43 11.71
CA THR A 260 -3.57 6.34 12.67
C THR A 260 -4.75 5.56 12.10
N HIS A 261 -5.13 5.81 10.85
CA HIS A 261 -6.24 5.10 10.23
C HIS A 261 -5.96 3.62 10.03
N LEU A 262 -4.76 3.26 9.57
CA LEU A 262 -4.38 1.85 9.40
C LEU A 262 -4.23 1.13 10.74
N GLU A 263 -3.66 1.80 11.74
CA GLU A 263 -3.57 1.26 13.10
C GLU A 263 -4.96 0.98 13.68
N GLN A 264 -5.88 1.94 13.61
CA GLN A 264 -7.26 1.75 14.06
C GLN A 264 -7.98 0.66 13.28
N PHE A 265 -7.82 0.63 11.95
CA PHE A 265 -8.43 -0.38 11.09
C PHE A 265 -7.93 -1.79 11.44
N LEU A 266 -6.61 -2.00 11.50
CA LEU A 266 -6.04 -3.31 11.82
C LEU A 266 -6.40 -3.74 13.25
N THR A 267 -6.40 -2.82 14.22
CA THR A 267 -6.86 -3.15 15.58
C THR A 267 -8.33 -3.58 15.57
N THR A 268 -9.20 -2.85 14.87
CA THR A 268 -10.63 -3.19 14.78
C THR A 268 -10.82 -4.58 14.16
N VAL A 269 -10.15 -4.82 13.02
CA VAL A 269 -10.27 -6.07 12.26
C VAL A 269 -9.79 -7.27 13.08
N HIS A 270 -8.67 -7.14 13.80
CA HIS A 270 -8.05 -8.26 14.54
C HIS A 270 -8.62 -8.50 15.94
N PHE A 271 -9.12 -7.46 16.62
CA PHE A 271 -9.48 -7.55 18.04
C PHE A 271 -10.93 -7.22 18.35
N ASP A 272 -11.59 -6.37 17.55
CA ASP A 272 -12.95 -5.91 17.85
C ASP A 272 -14.01 -6.66 17.04
N LEU A 273 -13.68 -7.10 15.82
CA LEU A 273 -14.63 -7.81 14.96
C LEU A 273 -14.74 -9.30 15.32
N PRO A 274 -15.96 -9.87 15.30
CA PRO A 274 -16.16 -11.31 15.29
C PRO A 274 -15.41 -12.01 14.13
N PRO A 275 -15.01 -13.28 14.28
CA PRO A 275 -14.22 -14.00 13.27
C PRO A 275 -14.81 -13.99 11.86
N ASP A 276 -16.13 -14.06 11.74
CA ASP A 276 -16.83 -14.07 10.44
C ASP A 276 -16.80 -12.69 9.77
N MET A 277 -16.89 -11.61 10.54
CA MET A 277 -16.79 -10.23 10.03
C MET A 277 -15.36 -9.89 9.64
N HIS A 278 -14.38 -10.29 10.46
CA HIS A 278 -12.96 -10.21 10.11
C HIS A 278 -12.69 -10.88 8.76
N ARG A 279 -13.21 -12.11 8.58
CA ARG A 279 -13.11 -12.87 7.35
C ARG A 279 -13.77 -12.15 6.16
N ALA A 280 -14.95 -11.57 6.36
CA ALA A 280 -15.65 -10.80 5.34
C ALA A 280 -14.82 -9.59 4.87
N VAL A 281 -14.21 -8.85 5.79
CA VAL A 281 -13.31 -7.72 5.47
C VAL A 281 -12.10 -8.21 4.68
N TRP A 282 -11.45 -9.29 5.12
CA TRP A 282 -10.27 -9.85 4.46
C TRP A 282 -10.54 -10.28 3.01
N TYR A 283 -11.63 -11.00 2.77
CA TYR A 283 -11.96 -11.48 1.42
C TYR A 283 -12.36 -10.38 0.45
N ASN A 284 -12.72 -9.19 0.96
CA ASN A 284 -13.20 -8.09 0.12
C ASN A 284 -12.20 -6.92 -0.01
N TRP A 285 -11.02 -7.02 0.61
CA TRP A 285 -10.03 -5.93 0.52
C TRP A 285 -9.34 -5.83 -0.85
N LEU A 286 -9.22 -6.97 -1.54
CA LEU A 286 -8.65 -7.11 -2.88
C LEU A 286 -9.65 -7.78 -3.81
N ILE A 287 -9.71 -7.34 -5.06
CA ILE A 287 -10.63 -7.83 -6.09
C ILE A 287 -9.83 -8.38 -7.26
N ASN A 288 -10.25 -9.53 -7.80
CA ASN A 288 -9.71 -10.09 -9.03
C ASN A 288 -10.80 -10.25 -10.09
N ALA A 289 -11.15 -9.16 -10.77
CA ALA A 289 -12.19 -9.17 -11.79
C ALA A 289 -11.84 -10.05 -13.01
N THR A 290 -10.56 -10.41 -13.20
CA THR A 290 -10.12 -11.23 -14.33
C THR A 290 -10.16 -12.73 -14.07
N GLY A 291 -10.24 -13.14 -12.79
CA GLY A 291 -10.09 -14.53 -12.36
C GLY A 291 -8.69 -15.13 -12.58
N LYS A 292 -7.70 -14.37 -13.06
CA LYS A 292 -6.35 -14.89 -13.39
C LYS A 292 -5.37 -14.77 -12.21
N PRO A 293 -4.43 -15.72 -12.03
CA PRO A 293 -3.38 -15.61 -11.01
C PRO A 293 -2.57 -14.31 -11.13
N GLY A 294 -2.24 -13.69 -9.99
CA GLY A 294 -1.42 -12.46 -9.96
C GLY A 294 -2.13 -11.19 -10.45
N LYS A 295 -3.46 -11.23 -10.63
CA LYS A 295 -4.27 -10.10 -11.15
C LYS A 295 -5.21 -9.49 -10.11
N PHE A 296 -5.01 -9.76 -8.82
CA PHE A 296 -5.70 -9.03 -7.76
C PHE A 296 -5.31 -7.55 -7.78
N ARG A 297 -6.27 -6.68 -7.49
CA ARG A 297 -6.10 -5.23 -7.35
C ARG A 297 -6.86 -4.74 -6.14
N ALA A 298 -6.43 -3.61 -5.59
CA ALA A 298 -7.19 -2.94 -4.55
C ALA A 298 -8.56 -2.49 -5.07
N ALA A 299 -9.60 -2.56 -4.23
CA ALA A 299 -10.95 -2.13 -4.61
C ALA A 299 -10.99 -0.66 -5.07
N ASP A 300 -10.31 0.23 -4.34
CA ASP A 300 -10.22 1.66 -4.67
C ASP A 300 -9.49 1.92 -6.00
N TRP A 301 -8.59 1.02 -6.43
CA TRP A 301 -7.98 1.10 -7.76
C TRP A 301 -9.01 0.93 -8.88
N TYR A 302 -9.96 0.00 -8.71
CA TYR A 302 -11.04 -0.17 -9.68
C TYR A 302 -11.96 1.04 -9.68
N VAL A 303 -12.30 1.59 -8.51
CA VAL A 303 -13.12 2.81 -8.42
C VAL A 303 -12.45 3.97 -9.17
N GLU A 304 -11.15 4.18 -8.98
CA GLU A 304 -10.40 5.21 -9.72
C GLU A 304 -10.38 4.98 -11.24
N LEU A 305 -10.29 3.72 -11.67
CA LEU A 305 -10.36 3.38 -13.10
C LEU A 305 -11.73 3.71 -13.70
N HIS A 306 -12.82 3.40 -13.00
CA HIS A 306 -14.17 3.74 -13.45
C HIS A 306 -14.38 5.26 -13.47
N ASN A 307 -13.90 5.97 -12.44
CA ASN A 307 -13.94 7.44 -12.41
C ASN A 307 -13.22 8.06 -13.62
N LEU A 308 -12.05 7.51 -14.00
CA LEU A 308 -11.33 7.95 -15.19
C LEU A 308 -12.15 7.69 -16.47
N GLN A 309 -12.75 6.50 -16.61
CA GLN A 309 -13.57 6.17 -17.77
C GLN A 309 -14.79 7.08 -17.91
N ILE A 310 -15.46 7.39 -16.80
CA ILE A 310 -16.61 8.29 -16.77
C ILE A 310 -16.20 9.69 -17.23
N LYS A 311 -15.10 10.24 -16.67
CA LYS A 311 -14.57 11.56 -17.07
C LYS A 311 -14.24 11.63 -18.55
N VAL A 312 -13.61 10.58 -19.10
CA VAL A 312 -13.24 10.55 -20.53
C VAL A 312 -14.48 10.42 -21.43
N ARG A 313 -15.50 9.67 -21.02
CA ARG A 313 -16.68 9.39 -21.86
C ARG A 313 -17.77 10.46 -21.79
N PHE A 314 -17.92 11.12 -20.65
CA PHE A 314 -19.07 11.98 -20.36
C PHE A 314 -18.70 13.42 -20.01
N HIS A 315 -17.42 13.81 -20.03
CA HIS A 315 -16.98 15.20 -19.82
C HIS A 315 -16.17 15.74 -21.01
N THR A 316 -16.52 15.33 -22.24
CA THR A 316 -16.21 16.11 -23.46
C THR A 316 -17.25 17.20 -23.66
#